data_AF-A0A7X0T4X8-F1
#
_entry.id   AF-A0A7X0T4X8-F1
#
_cell.length_a   1.000
_cell.length_b   1.000
_cell.length_c   1.000
_cell.angle_alpha   90.00
_cell.angle_beta   90.00
_cell.angle_gamma   90.00
#
_symmetry.space_group_name_H-M   'P 1'
#
loop_
_entity.id
_entity.type
_entity.pdbx_description
1 polymer ?
#
loop_
_entity_poly.entity_id
_entity_poly.type
_entity_poly.pdbx_seq_one_letter_code
_entity_poly.pdbx_strand_id
1 'polypeptide(L)'
;MKKKNLTSLFLLLVLSTFLVACGEDDGEMSDQEKAEKFAEEMKPKMEERIHAEDYNNFVKTIKFEKNVEISPMGSIFVHATINDKYDVSFTLNYNDKNDVATYSFDDELAKKMGNFDKDKPAPLPNEKNTSQNTSSELKIILSKYKLNL
;
A
#
# COMPACT_ATOMS: atom_id res chain seq x y z
N MET A 1 -32.92 53.47 17.47
CA MET A 1 -31.55 52.94 17.29
C MET A 1 -31.56 51.42 17.45
N LYS A 2 -31.41 50.66 16.36
CA LYS A 2 -31.09 49.22 16.40
C LYS A 2 -29.91 48.98 15.48
N LYS A 3 -28.90 48.29 16.01
CA LYS A 3 -27.55 48.14 15.45
C LYS A 3 -27.53 47.15 14.29
N LYS A 4 -26.61 47.42 13.37
CA LYS A 4 -26.33 46.78 12.09
C LYS A 4 -25.79 45.35 12.30
N ASN A 5 -26.33 44.37 11.58
CA ASN A 5 -25.70 43.07 11.33
C ASN A 5 -25.84 42.76 9.83
N LEU A 6 -24.98 43.34 8.99
CA LEU A 6 -24.99 43.12 7.52
C LEU A 6 -23.60 42.78 6.97
N THR A 7 -22.65 42.38 7.82
CA THR A 7 -21.24 42.22 7.42
C THR A 7 -20.75 40.77 7.45
N SER A 8 -21.64 39.77 7.50
CA SER A 8 -21.21 38.36 7.48
C SER A 8 -21.37 37.68 6.12
N LEU A 9 -22.24 38.18 5.24
CA LEU A 9 -22.58 37.47 3.99
C LEU A 9 -21.68 37.82 2.80
N PHE A 10 -20.90 38.90 2.89
CA PHE A 10 -20.02 39.35 1.80
C PHE A 10 -18.58 38.81 1.86
N LEU A 11 -18.18 38.17 2.97
CA LEU A 11 -16.82 37.62 3.10
C LEU A 11 -16.70 36.19 2.52
N LEU A 12 -17.81 35.50 2.29
CA LEU A 12 -17.83 34.14 1.73
C LEU A 12 -17.76 34.10 0.20
N LEU A 13 -17.94 35.23 -0.48
CA LEU A 13 -18.02 35.28 -1.95
C LEU A 13 -16.70 35.64 -2.64
N VAL A 14 -15.64 35.95 -1.87
CA VAL A 14 -14.35 36.43 -2.42
C VAL A 14 -13.24 35.37 -2.35
N LEU A 15 -13.48 34.20 -1.74
CA LEU A 15 -12.44 33.17 -1.57
C LEU A 15 -12.52 31.98 -2.54
N SER A 16 -13.48 31.93 -3.47
CA SER A 16 -13.62 30.79 -4.39
C SER A 16 -13.31 31.09 -5.86
N THR A 17 -12.78 32.27 -6.20
CA THR A 17 -12.46 32.63 -7.60
C THR A 17 -10.99 32.47 -7.98
N PHE A 18 -10.15 31.84 -7.14
CA PHE A 18 -8.80 31.42 -7.54
C PHE A 18 -8.72 29.91 -7.66
N LEU A 19 -9.23 29.38 -8.78
CA LEU A 19 -8.75 28.15 -9.43
C LEU A 19 -9.52 27.98 -10.75
N VAL A 20 -9.24 28.86 -11.71
CA VAL A 20 -9.39 28.49 -13.12
C VAL A 20 -7.98 28.32 -13.65
N ALA A 21 -7.51 27.08 -13.65
CA ALA A 21 -6.51 26.61 -14.60
C ALA A 21 -7.20 25.51 -15.41
N CYS A 22 -7.32 25.75 -16.72
CA CYS A 22 -7.98 24.89 -17.68
C CYS A 22 -7.49 23.44 -17.61
N GLY A 23 -8.43 22.51 -17.52
CA GLY A 23 -8.33 21.15 -18.04
C GLY A 23 -9.72 20.79 -18.55
N GLU A 24 -9.86 20.42 -19.82
CA GLU A 24 -11.08 19.79 -20.30
C GLU A 24 -11.25 18.48 -19.54
N ASP A 25 -12.32 18.37 -18.76
CA ASP A 25 -12.69 17.13 -18.07
C ASP A 25 -13.34 16.21 -19.13
N ASP A 26 -12.52 15.35 -19.73
CA ASP A 26 -12.89 14.39 -20.76
C ASP A 26 -13.55 13.12 -20.18
N GLY A 27 -13.75 13.08 -18.86
CA GLY A 27 -14.26 11.92 -18.15
C GLY A 27 -13.21 10.83 -17.93
N GLU A 28 -11.93 11.08 -18.24
CA GLU A 28 -10.85 10.21 -17.78
C GLU A 28 -10.59 10.41 -16.28
N MET A 29 -10.28 9.32 -15.59
CA MET A 29 -9.82 9.37 -14.20
C MET A 29 -8.60 10.30 -14.08
N SER A 30 -8.56 11.07 -12.99
CA SER A 30 -7.38 11.89 -12.66
C SER A 30 -6.14 11.02 -12.47
N ASP A 31 -4.95 11.61 -12.66
CA ASP A 31 -3.69 10.90 -12.41
C ASP A 31 -3.60 10.35 -10.98
N GLN A 32 -4.17 11.08 -10.01
CA GLN A 32 -4.27 10.66 -8.63
C GLN A 32 -5.13 9.39 -8.48
N GLU A 33 -6.35 9.37 -9.05
CA GLU A 33 -7.23 8.20 -9.01
C GLU A 33 -6.62 6.99 -9.73
N LYS A 34 -5.93 7.23 -10.86
CA LYS A 34 -5.17 6.19 -11.58
C LYS A 34 -4.08 5.59 -10.69
N ALA A 35 -3.36 6.42 -9.93
CA ALA A 35 -2.31 5.98 -9.01
C ALA A 35 -2.86 5.23 -7.79
N GLU A 36 -3.93 5.73 -7.16
CA GLU A 36 -4.59 5.09 -6.02
C GLU A 36 -5.14 3.72 -6.40
N LYS A 37 -5.80 3.61 -7.55
CA LYS A 37 -6.28 2.34 -8.09
C LYS A 37 -5.14 1.36 -8.33
N PHE A 38 -4.04 1.82 -8.91
CA PHE A 38 -2.87 0.98 -9.14
C PHE A 38 -2.23 0.49 -7.82
N ALA A 39 -2.12 1.37 -6.82
CA ALA A 39 -1.62 0.98 -5.49
C ALA A 39 -2.53 -0.06 -4.82
N GLU A 40 -3.86 0.07 -4.97
CA GLU A 40 -4.82 -0.93 -4.50
C GLU A 40 -4.60 -2.30 -5.16
N GLU A 41 -4.41 -2.33 -6.48
CA GLU A 41 -4.09 -3.55 -7.25
C GLU A 41 -2.76 -4.19 -6.80
N MET A 42 -1.82 -3.38 -6.32
CA MET A 42 -0.49 -3.83 -5.88
C MET A 42 -0.42 -4.26 -4.42
N LYS A 43 -1.47 -4.07 -3.60
CA LYS A 43 -1.49 -4.48 -2.18
C LYS A 43 -1.03 -5.91 -1.93
N PRO A 44 -1.51 -6.94 -2.67
CA PRO A 44 -1.07 -8.31 -2.42
C PRO A 44 0.45 -8.50 -2.55
N LYS A 45 1.10 -7.77 -3.46
CA LYS A 45 2.56 -7.85 -3.66
C LYS A 45 3.33 -7.12 -2.58
N MET A 46 2.82 -5.98 -2.11
CA MET A 46 3.38 -5.29 -0.97
C MET A 46 3.28 -6.14 0.30
N GLU A 47 2.13 -6.81 0.52
CA GLU A 47 1.94 -7.77 1.60
C GLU A 47 2.90 -8.97 1.49
N GLU A 48 3.04 -9.57 0.30
CA GLU A 48 3.99 -10.65 0.05
C GLU A 48 5.42 -10.23 0.37
N ARG A 49 5.82 -9.01 -0.06
CA ARG A 49 7.14 -8.46 0.25
C ARG A 49 7.35 -8.32 1.76
N ILE A 50 6.38 -7.77 2.50
CA ILE A 50 6.47 -7.66 3.97
C ILE A 50 6.64 -9.04 4.61
N HIS A 51 5.83 -10.02 4.19
CA HIS A 51 5.88 -11.36 4.77
C HIS A 51 7.15 -12.14 4.40
N ALA A 52 7.77 -11.87 3.25
CA ALA A 52 9.07 -12.43 2.91
C ALA A 52 10.18 -11.95 3.86
N GLU A 53 10.08 -10.71 4.34
CA GLU A 53 11.00 -10.11 5.30
C GLU A 53 10.74 -10.54 6.75
N ASP A 54 9.57 -11.13 7.04
CA ASP A 54 9.10 -11.48 8.38
C ASP A 54 9.43 -12.93 8.79
N TYR A 55 10.70 -13.19 9.04
CA TYR A 55 11.18 -14.52 9.47
C TYR A 55 10.61 -14.98 10.83
N ASN A 56 10.22 -14.04 11.69
CA ASN A 56 9.72 -14.33 13.03
C ASN A 56 8.19 -14.45 13.09
N ASN A 57 7.47 -14.30 11.97
CA ASN A 57 6.01 -14.19 11.95
C ASN A 57 5.51 -13.11 12.94
N PHE A 58 6.22 -11.99 13.02
CA PHE A 58 5.91 -10.86 13.88
C PHE A 58 4.72 -10.03 13.36
N VAL A 59 4.58 -9.92 12.04
CA VAL A 59 3.54 -9.14 11.37
C VAL A 59 2.19 -9.82 11.57
N LYS A 60 1.22 -9.09 12.12
CA LYS A 60 -0.16 -9.56 12.34
C LYS A 60 -1.16 -8.74 11.57
N THR A 61 -0.92 -7.44 11.42
CA THR A 61 -1.75 -6.54 10.64
C THR A 61 -0.88 -5.63 9.79
N ILE A 62 -1.35 -5.36 8.57
CA ILE A 62 -0.80 -4.40 7.64
C ILE A 62 -1.97 -3.46 7.29
N LYS A 63 -1.80 -2.16 7.49
CA LYS A 63 -2.82 -1.16 7.13
C LYS A 63 -2.23 -0.16 6.16
N PHE A 64 -2.68 -0.23 4.91
CA PHE A 64 -2.31 0.73 3.88
C PHE A 64 -3.08 2.03 4.05
N GLU A 65 -2.38 3.16 3.91
CA GLU A 65 -3.02 4.46 3.79
C GLU A 65 -3.80 4.54 2.48
N LYS A 66 -4.91 5.28 2.51
CA LYS A 66 -5.82 5.38 1.35
C LYS A 66 -5.25 6.23 0.23
N ASN A 67 -4.59 7.32 0.59
CA ASN A 67 -4.03 8.27 -0.36
C ASN A 67 -2.59 7.88 -0.68
N VAL A 68 -2.19 8.07 -1.93
CA VAL A 68 -0.82 7.84 -2.38
C VAL A 68 -0.19 9.16 -2.79
N GLU A 69 1.14 9.25 -2.71
CA GLU A 69 1.88 10.40 -3.22
C GLU A 69 2.48 10.07 -4.59
N ILE A 70 2.48 11.03 -5.51
CA ILE A 70 3.09 10.88 -6.83
C ILE A 70 4.28 11.83 -6.91
N SER A 71 5.49 11.29 -7.10
CA SER A 71 6.66 12.15 -7.36
C SER A 71 6.51 12.89 -8.70
N PRO A 72 7.25 14.00 -8.89
CA PRO A 72 7.36 14.64 -10.20
C PRO A 72 7.82 13.70 -11.34
N MET A 73 8.49 12.59 -11.02
CA MET A 73 8.94 11.57 -11.98
C MET A 73 7.92 10.43 -12.20
N GLY A 74 6.75 10.50 -11.57
CA GLY A 74 5.67 9.52 -11.75
C GLY A 74 5.79 8.25 -10.91
N SER A 75 6.76 8.15 -9.99
CA SER A 75 6.78 7.09 -8.98
C SER A 75 5.68 7.32 -7.96
N ILE A 76 5.02 6.24 -7.55
CA ILE A 76 3.90 6.26 -6.60
C ILE A 76 4.41 5.78 -5.23
N PHE A 77 4.26 6.59 -4.20
CA PHE A 77 4.61 6.25 -2.82
C PHE A 77 3.36 5.80 -2.08
N VAL A 78 3.45 4.62 -1.48
CA VAL A 78 2.40 4.04 -0.65
C VAL A 78 2.92 3.89 0.76
N HIS A 79 2.17 4.42 1.72
CA HIS A 79 2.46 4.28 3.14
C HIS A 79 1.58 3.19 3.76
N ALA A 80 2.14 2.49 4.73
CA ALA A 80 1.41 1.52 5.53
C ALA A 80 1.93 1.48 6.96
N THR A 81 1.12 0.94 7.86
CA THR A 81 1.49 0.70 9.25
C THR A 81 1.38 -0.79 9.58
N ILE A 82 2.45 -1.34 10.14
CA ILE A 82 2.50 -2.71 10.68
C ILE A 82 2.10 -2.69 12.15
N ASN A 83 1.18 -3.58 12.53
CA ASN A 83 0.75 -3.78 13.93
C ASN A 83 0.36 -2.46 14.63
N ASP A 84 -0.19 -1.50 13.88
CA ASP A 84 -0.58 -0.16 14.35
C ASP A 84 0.54 0.66 15.00
N LYS A 85 1.81 0.32 14.72
CA LYS A 85 2.96 0.96 15.38
C LYS A 85 4.10 1.33 14.44
N TYR A 86 4.43 0.49 13.46
CA TYR A 86 5.64 0.67 12.66
C TYR A 86 5.29 1.11 11.26
N ASP A 87 5.91 2.19 10.80
CA ASP A 87 5.67 2.71 9.48
C ASP A 87 6.53 1.99 8.43
N VAL A 88 5.92 1.75 7.28
CA VAL A 88 6.53 1.16 6.10
C VAL A 88 6.14 2.00 4.90
N SER A 89 7.08 2.18 3.97
CA SER A 89 6.82 2.87 2.72
C SER A 89 7.27 2.04 1.54
N PHE A 90 6.52 2.12 0.45
CA PHE A 90 6.76 1.44 -0.81
C PHE A 90 6.85 2.47 -1.91
N THR A 91 7.77 2.25 -2.85
CA THR A 91 7.78 2.96 -4.13
C THR A 91 7.34 2.00 -5.20
N LEU A 92 6.28 2.35 -5.93
CA LEU A 92 5.77 1.61 -7.07
C LEU A 92 6.13 2.34 -8.36
N ASN A 93 6.45 1.55 -9.39
CA ASN A 93 6.61 2.05 -10.75
C ASN A 93 5.33 1.76 -11.53
N TYR A 94 4.62 2.81 -11.97
CA TYR A 94 3.35 2.66 -12.69
C TYR A 94 3.46 1.77 -13.94
N ASN A 95 4.65 1.74 -14.58
CA ASN A 95 4.90 0.95 -15.79
C ASN A 95 5.30 -0.50 -15.51
N ASP A 96 5.62 -0.85 -14.27
CA ASP A 96 5.99 -2.22 -13.88
C ASP A 96 5.01 -2.76 -12.84
N LYS A 97 4.01 -3.49 -13.32
CA LYS A 97 3.01 -4.14 -12.46
C LYS A 97 3.55 -5.36 -11.75
N ASN A 98 4.76 -5.82 -12.08
CA ASN A 98 5.29 -7.07 -11.56
C ASN A 98 6.07 -6.90 -10.27
N ASP A 99 6.62 -5.71 -10.03
CA ASP A 99 7.55 -5.51 -8.93
C ASP A 99 7.20 -4.31 -8.04
N VAL A 100 7.55 -4.45 -6.77
CA VAL A 100 7.64 -3.36 -5.83
C VAL A 100 9.04 -2.80 -5.98
N ALA A 101 9.17 -1.63 -6.64
CA ALA A 101 10.47 -1.10 -7.05
C ALA A 101 11.42 -0.92 -5.85
N THR A 102 10.93 -0.36 -4.75
CA THR A 102 11.66 -0.28 -3.47
C THR A 102 10.69 -0.29 -2.29
N TYR A 103 11.21 -0.62 -1.10
CA TYR A 103 10.49 -0.55 0.16
C TYR A 103 11.47 -0.21 1.29
N SER A 104 10.94 0.31 2.40
CA SER A 104 11.74 0.64 3.57
C SER A 104 10.92 0.54 4.87
N PHE A 105 11.62 0.14 5.92
CA PHE A 105 11.17 0.12 7.32
C PHE A 105 12.34 0.43 8.25
N ASP A 106 12.04 0.78 9.50
CA ASP A 106 13.06 1.08 10.50
C ASP A 106 13.76 -0.17 11.07
N ASP A 107 14.90 0.07 11.73
CA ASP A 107 15.70 -0.97 12.38
C ASP A 107 14.96 -1.68 13.53
N GLU A 108 13.97 -1.04 14.16
CA GLU A 108 13.21 -1.64 15.24
C GLU A 108 12.31 -2.75 14.67
N LEU A 109 11.55 -2.45 13.61
CA LEU A 109 10.72 -3.39 12.90
C LEU A 109 11.56 -4.51 12.28
N ALA A 110 12.71 -4.19 11.68
CA ALA A 110 13.65 -5.16 11.14
C ALA A 110 14.06 -6.22 12.18
N LYS A 111 14.46 -5.78 13.39
CA LYS A 111 14.79 -6.66 14.52
C LYS A 111 13.62 -7.52 14.98
N LYS A 112 12.40 -6.98 14.94
CA LYS A 112 11.19 -7.74 15.32
C LYS A 112 10.88 -8.84 14.29
N MET A 113 10.95 -8.50 13.01
CA MET A 113 10.77 -9.42 11.88
C MET A 113 11.90 -10.45 11.78
N GLY A 114 13.07 -10.13 12.34
CA GLY A 114 14.24 -11.01 12.31
C GLY A 114 15.09 -10.83 11.05
N ASN A 115 14.79 -9.82 10.21
CA ASN A 115 15.67 -9.44 9.11
C ASN A 115 16.73 -8.44 9.62
N PHE A 116 17.98 -8.89 9.69
CA PHE A 116 19.12 -8.07 10.13
C PHE A 116 19.99 -7.57 8.96
N ASP A 117 19.73 -8.03 7.73
CA ASP A 117 20.47 -7.66 6.52
C ASP A 117 19.55 -6.90 5.56
N LYS A 118 19.27 -5.64 5.91
CA LYS A 118 18.37 -4.76 5.13
C LYS A 118 18.88 -4.44 3.73
N ASP A 119 20.19 -4.62 3.48
CA ASP A 119 20.81 -4.33 2.19
C ASP A 119 20.61 -5.50 1.21
N LYS A 120 20.15 -6.65 1.70
CA LYS A 120 19.82 -7.84 0.91
C LYS A 120 18.37 -8.25 1.12
N PRO A 121 17.47 -7.88 0.19
CA PRO A 121 16.07 -8.29 0.22
C PRO A 121 15.89 -9.79 0.42
N ALA A 122 14.92 -10.17 1.26
CA ALA A 122 14.53 -11.56 1.41
C ALA A 122 14.05 -12.12 0.06
N PRO A 123 14.33 -13.41 -0.24
CA PRO A 123 13.79 -14.04 -1.43
C PRO A 123 12.26 -14.09 -1.32
N LEU A 124 11.57 -13.66 -2.39
CA LEU A 124 10.12 -13.81 -2.47
C LEU A 124 9.75 -15.30 -2.54
N PRO A 125 8.61 -15.70 -1.96
CA PRO A 125 8.07 -17.05 -2.13
C PRO A 125 7.95 -17.35 -3.63
N ASN A 126 8.69 -18.34 -4.12
CA ASN A 126 8.53 -18.77 -5.50
C ASN A 126 7.24 -19.58 -5.63
N GLU A 127 6.36 -19.20 -6.57
CA GLU A 127 5.07 -19.89 -6.83
C GLU A 127 5.18 -21.43 -6.88
N LYS A 128 6.31 -21.96 -7.34
CA LYS A 128 6.56 -23.41 -7.44
C LYS A 128 6.71 -24.14 -6.10
N ASN A 129 7.31 -23.55 -5.07
CA ASN A 129 7.54 -24.27 -3.82
C ASN A 129 6.29 -24.27 -2.92
N THR A 130 5.47 -23.21 -2.98
CA THR A 130 4.26 -23.08 -2.15
C THR A 130 3.15 -24.05 -2.59
N SER A 131 2.97 -24.26 -3.90
CA SER A 131 1.98 -25.22 -4.43
C SER A 131 2.32 -26.67 -4.10
N GLN A 132 3.61 -27.04 -4.13
CA GLN A 132 4.03 -28.40 -3.79
C GLN A 132 3.89 -28.69 -2.30
N ASN A 133 4.19 -27.72 -1.43
CA ASN A 133 4.08 -27.89 0.02
C ASN A 133 2.61 -27.95 0.47
N THR A 134 1.77 -27.04 -0.02
CA THR A 134 0.32 -27.03 0.31
C THR A 134 -0.40 -28.26 -0.22
N SER A 135 -0.09 -28.73 -1.44
CA SER A 135 -0.64 -29.99 -1.97
C SER A 135 -0.21 -31.20 -1.13
N SER A 136 1.04 -31.19 -0.63
CA SER A 136 1.57 -32.26 0.22
C SER A 136 0.93 -32.25 1.60
N GLU A 137 0.76 -31.09 2.23
CA GLU A 137 0.08 -30.95 3.52
C GLU A 137 -1.40 -31.33 3.44
N LEU A 138 -2.11 -30.91 2.39
CA LEU A 138 -3.51 -31.31 2.18
C LEU A 138 -3.65 -32.82 1.98
N LYS A 139 -2.73 -33.46 1.23
CA LYS A 139 -2.72 -34.94 1.10
C LYS A 139 -2.46 -35.63 2.42
N ILE A 140 -1.56 -35.11 3.25
CA ILE A 140 -1.27 -35.64 4.59
C ILE A 140 -2.51 -35.52 5.49
N ILE A 141 -3.20 -34.37 5.47
CA ILE A 141 -4.41 -34.14 6.26
C ILE A 141 -5.55 -35.05 5.78
N LEU A 142 -5.82 -35.12 4.48
CA LEU A 142 -6.87 -35.99 3.91
C LEU A 142 -6.62 -37.46 4.25
N SER A 143 -5.37 -37.92 4.17
CA SER A 143 -4.97 -39.28 4.56
C SER A 143 -5.19 -39.53 6.06
N LYS A 144 -4.80 -38.59 6.92
CA LYS A 144 -4.97 -38.70 8.38
C LYS A 144 -6.44 -38.84 8.80
N TYR A 145 -7.34 -38.14 8.12
CA TYR A 145 -8.77 -38.13 8.44
C TYR A 145 -9.61 -39.07 7.56
N LYS A 146 -8.98 -39.86 6.66
CA LYS A 146 -9.65 -40.73 5.68
C LYS A 146 -10.74 -40.01 4.87
N LEU A 147 -10.51 -38.74 4.58
CA LEU A 147 -11.42 -37.94 3.77
C LEU A 147 -11.07 -38.20 2.30
N ASN A 148 -12.04 -38.68 1.54
CA ASN A 148 -11.94 -38.77 0.08
C ASN A 148 -12.72 -37.58 -0.51
N LEU A 149 -12.18 -36.93 -1.54
CA LEU A 149 -12.97 -36.04 -2.40
C LEU A 149 -13.90 -36.85 -3.31
#